data_AF-A0A8E1W1E5-F1
#
_entry.id   AF-A0A8E1W1E5-F1
#
_cell.length_a   1.000
_cell.length_b   1.000
_cell.length_c   1.000
_cell.angle_alpha   90.00
_cell.angle_beta   90.00
_cell.angle_gamma   90.00
#
_symmetry.space_group_name_H-M   'P 1'
#
loop_
_entity.id
_entity.type
_entity.pdbx_description
1 polymer ?
#
loop_
_entity_poly.entity_id
_entity_poly.type
_entity_poly.pdbx_seq_one_letter_code
_entity_poly.pdbx_strand_id
1 'polypeptide(L)'
;MTQPESRPSGQDQADPLWLPGAAPGEGRIARARLRSPADVRRIEAHQPETLREGATVYEAIRAAAAEHPDKAAIVQLWSHRVEDPPTTLSYREFVASIERAANLFRETAEGAPSAVGILLPMVPEGMIATWGAATAGVAVPVNPYLEADAVAAILNATSATALVTTPDQFDQVRLAGLRAAVPTLRRILLVDAPGSPHDCAAAIAAHPAGRLTFAPSADPDAEVMRMPTGGTTGAPKLVRMTHRG
;
A
#
# COMPACT_ATOMS: atom_id res chain seq x y z
N MET A 1 -26.82 52.87 -46.84
CA MET A 1 -27.80 51.83 -46.49
C MET A 1 -27.10 50.50 -46.72
N THR A 2 -26.37 50.02 -45.72
CA THR A 2 -25.48 48.86 -45.79
C THR A 2 -26.03 47.86 -44.78
N GLN A 3 -26.45 46.68 -45.25
CA GLN A 3 -26.96 45.62 -44.38
C GLN A 3 -25.84 45.10 -43.45
N PRO A 4 -26.14 44.73 -42.21
CA PRO A 4 -25.17 44.02 -41.37
C PRO A 4 -25.14 42.54 -41.79
N GLU A 5 -23.94 42.05 -42.12
CA GLU A 5 -23.68 40.64 -42.34
C GLU A 5 -23.94 39.85 -41.04
N SER A 6 -24.85 38.88 -41.11
CA SER A 6 -25.10 37.91 -40.07
C SER A 6 -23.88 36.99 -39.90
N ARG A 7 -23.25 37.00 -38.72
CA ARG A 7 -22.28 35.96 -38.35
C ARG A 7 -22.97 34.59 -38.35
N PRO A 8 -22.36 33.54 -38.90
CA PRO A 8 -22.90 32.20 -38.78
C PRO A 8 -22.88 31.79 -37.31
N SER A 9 -24.03 31.31 -36.83
CA SER A 9 -24.18 30.66 -35.53
C SER A 9 -23.25 29.45 -35.49
N GLY A 10 -22.06 29.65 -34.92
CA GLY A 10 -21.13 28.58 -34.63
C GLY A 10 -21.85 27.55 -33.76
N GLN A 11 -21.93 26.32 -34.27
CA GLN A 11 -22.27 25.16 -33.46
C GLN A 11 -21.40 25.20 -32.22
N ASP A 12 -22.04 25.12 -31.06
CA ASP A 12 -21.42 25.08 -29.74
C ASP A 12 -20.62 23.77 -29.65
N GLN A 13 -19.45 23.73 -30.28
CA GLN A 13 -18.51 22.62 -30.22
C GLN A 13 -17.88 22.71 -28.83
N ALA A 14 -18.64 22.22 -27.84
CA ALA A 14 -18.21 22.20 -26.46
C ALA A 14 -16.81 21.60 -26.41
N ASP A 15 -15.85 22.42 -25.99
CA ASP A 15 -14.45 22.01 -25.87
C ASP A 15 -14.37 20.63 -25.21
N PRO A 16 -13.51 19.72 -25.71
CA PRO A 16 -13.40 18.39 -25.16
C PRO A 16 -13.09 18.45 -23.66
N LEU A 17 -13.86 17.69 -22.87
CA LEU A 17 -13.69 17.62 -21.41
C LEU A 17 -12.30 17.09 -21.05
N TRP A 18 -11.90 16.02 -21.73
CA TRP A 18 -10.64 15.33 -21.51
C TRP A 18 -9.51 16.03 -22.26
N LEU A 19 -8.33 16.11 -21.62
CA LEU A 19 -7.12 16.50 -22.32
C LEU A 19 -6.82 15.50 -23.45
N PRO A 20 -6.16 15.93 -24.54
CA PRO A 20 -5.80 15.03 -25.64
C PRO A 20 -5.08 13.77 -25.14
N GLY A 21 -5.62 12.60 -25.47
CA GLY A 21 -5.07 11.30 -25.05
C GLY A 21 -5.33 10.91 -23.59
N ALA A 22 -6.04 11.74 -22.80
CA ALA A 22 -6.28 11.52 -21.38
C ALA A 22 -7.75 11.22 -21.06
N ALA A 23 -8.47 10.65 -22.02
CA ALA A 23 -9.81 10.12 -21.77
C ALA A 23 -9.74 8.89 -20.84
N PRO A 24 -10.75 8.65 -20.01
CA PRO A 24 -10.81 7.50 -19.12
C PRO A 24 -10.73 6.18 -19.89
N GLY A 25 -9.98 5.24 -19.33
CA GLY A 25 -9.83 3.88 -19.82
C GLY A 25 -9.14 3.04 -18.77
N GLU A 26 -9.26 1.73 -18.89
CA GLU A 26 -8.59 0.76 -18.01
C GLU A 26 -7.08 1.04 -17.97
N GLY A 27 -6.51 1.13 -16.77
CA GLY A 27 -5.07 1.39 -16.55
C GLY A 27 -4.62 2.82 -16.84
N ARG A 28 -5.52 3.72 -17.24
CA ARG A 28 -5.15 5.07 -17.70
C ARG A 28 -5.50 6.15 -16.69
N ILE A 29 -4.53 7.03 -16.46
CA ILE A 29 -4.77 8.28 -15.72
C ILE A 29 -5.58 9.22 -16.61
N ALA A 30 -6.87 9.36 -16.31
CA ALA A 30 -7.73 10.35 -16.94
C ALA A 30 -7.36 11.77 -16.49
N ARG A 31 -7.40 12.75 -17.40
CA ARG A 31 -7.19 14.17 -17.08
C ARG A 31 -8.23 15.03 -17.79
N ALA A 32 -8.98 15.81 -17.03
CA ALA A 32 -10.04 16.68 -17.53
C ALA A 32 -9.80 18.14 -17.17
N ARG A 33 -10.41 19.05 -17.95
CA ARG A 33 -10.55 20.47 -17.58
C ARG A 33 -11.87 20.66 -16.83
N LEU A 34 -11.78 21.06 -15.56
CA LEU A 34 -12.96 21.38 -14.76
C LEU A 34 -13.34 22.85 -14.94
N ARG A 35 -14.41 23.14 -15.70
CA ARG A 35 -14.82 24.51 -16.02
C ARG A 35 -16.25 24.82 -15.61
N SER A 36 -17.06 23.78 -15.42
CA SER A 36 -18.47 23.92 -15.08
C SER A 36 -18.98 22.77 -14.21
N PRO A 37 -20.14 22.93 -13.54
CA PRO A 37 -20.82 21.82 -12.87
C PRO A 37 -21.23 20.68 -13.83
N ALA A 38 -21.34 20.95 -15.13
CA ALA A 38 -21.59 19.90 -16.12
C ALA A 38 -20.35 19.00 -16.33
N ASP A 39 -19.15 19.56 -16.22
CA ASP A 39 -17.90 18.79 -16.29
C ASP A 39 -17.77 17.85 -15.09
N VAL A 40 -18.15 18.32 -13.88
CA VAL A 40 -18.22 17.49 -12.66
C VAL A 40 -19.09 16.26 -12.91
N ARG A 41 -20.35 16.45 -13.35
CA ARG A 41 -21.28 15.35 -13.62
C ARG A 41 -20.76 14.35 -14.66
N ARG A 42 -20.04 14.82 -15.67
CA ARG A 42 -19.44 13.95 -16.70
C ARG A 42 -18.27 13.14 -16.17
N ILE A 43 -17.49 13.70 -15.25
CA ILE A 43 -16.41 12.98 -14.55
C ILE A 43 -17.03 11.94 -13.61
N GLU A 44 -18.00 12.34 -12.78
CA GLU A 44 -18.70 11.46 -11.82
C GLU A 44 -19.51 10.34 -12.49
N ALA A 45 -19.90 10.50 -13.76
CA ALA A 45 -20.55 9.43 -14.52
C ALA A 45 -19.62 8.25 -14.85
N HIS A 46 -18.29 8.40 -14.71
CA HIS A 46 -17.36 7.31 -14.88
C HIS A 46 -17.21 6.53 -13.58
N GLN A 47 -17.39 5.21 -13.65
CA GLN A 47 -17.16 4.33 -12.51
C GLN A 47 -15.64 4.15 -12.31
N PRO A 48 -15.06 4.54 -11.16
CA PRO A 48 -13.63 4.40 -10.90
C PRO A 48 -13.10 2.98 -11.05
N GLU A 49 -13.95 1.98 -10.81
CA GLU A 49 -13.65 0.56 -10.96
C GLU A 49 -13.27 0.19 -12.39
N THR A 50 -13.84 0.88 -13.39
CA THR A 50 -13.53 0.65 -14.81
C THR A 50 -12.16 1.19 -15.23
N LEU A 51 -11.49 1.93 -14.34
CA LEU A 51 -10.17 2.52 -14.60
C LEU A 51 -9.04 1.69 -13.98
N ARG A 52 -9.36 0.72 -13.13
CA ARG A 52 -8.38 -0.09 -12.41
C ARG A 52 -7.99 -1.32 -13.21
N GLU A 53 -6.69 -1.57 -13.28
CA GLU A 53 -6.17 -2.88 -13.73
C GLU A 53 -6.16 -3.83 -12.53
N GLY A 54 -7.11 -4.77 -12.49
CA GLY A 54 -7.24 -5.77 -11.43
C GLY A 54 -8.21 -5.39 -10.30
N ALA A 55 -8.64 -6.41 -9.55
CA ALA A 55 -9.59 -6.28 -8.45
C ALA A 55 -8.90 -5.97 -7.11
N THR A 56 -7.60 -6.23 -7.03
CA THR A 56 -6.79 -6.05 -5.82
C THR A 56 -5.63 -5.08 -6.01
N VAL A 57 -5.15 -4.52 -4.90
CA VAL A 57 -3.96 -3.64 -4.90
C VAL A 57 -2.73 -4.37 -5.43
N TYR A 58 -2.54 -5.65 -5.07
CA TYR A 58 -1.45 -6.47 -5.58
C TYR A 58 -1.52 -6.64 -7.10
N GLU A 59 -2.72 -6.90 -7.64
CA GLU A 59 -2.91 -7.01 -9.09
C GLU A 59 -2.61 -5.70 -9.82
N ALA A 60 -3.02 -4.56 -9.26
CA ALA A 60 -2.71 -3.25 -9.83
C ALA A 60 -1.20 -2.97 -9.86
N ILE A 61 -0.48 -3.30 -8.77
CA ILE A 61 0.99 -3.16 -8.73
C ILE A 61 1.64 -4.11 -9.74
N ARG A 62 1.14 -5.34 -9.86
CA ARG A 62 1.65 -6.34 -10.81
C ARG A 62 1.41 -5.92 -12.26
N ALA A 63 0.27 -5.32 -12.57
CA ALA A 63 -0.04 -4.82 -13.91
C ALA A 63 0.91 -3.67 -14.31
N ALA A 64 1.11 -2.70 -13.41
CA ALA A 64 2.11 -1.64 -13.61
C ALA A 64 3.54 -2.19 -13.81
N ALA A 65 3.91 -3.26 -13.08
CA ALA A 65 5.21 -3.90 -13.25
C ALA A 65 5.34 -4.69 -14.57
N ALA A 66 4.24 -5.21 -15.11
CA ALA A 66 4.23 -5.86 -16.42
C ALA A 66 4.45 -4.84 -17.55
N GLU A 67 3.89 -3.63 -17.43
CA GLU A 67 4.06 -2.56 -18.41
C GLU A 67 5.44 -1.89 -18.31
N HIS A 68 5.93 -1.68 -17.09
CA HIS A 68 7.13 -0.88 -16.82
C HIS A 68 8.09 -1.55 -15.81
N PRO A 69 8.64 -2.74 -16.13
CA PRO A 69 9.36 -3.56 -15.14
C PRO A 69 10.61 -2.89 -14.56
N ASP A 70 11.35 -2.14 -15.38
CA ASP A 70 12.61 -1.48 -15.01
C ASP A 70 12.42 -0.06 -14.47
N LYS A 71 11.19 0.46 -14.48
CA LYS A 71 10.91 1.80 -13.95
C LYS A 71 11.07 1.78 -12.42
N ALA A 72 11.61 2.86 -11.87
CA ALA A 72 11.70 3.03 -10.42
C ALA A 72 10.31 3.00 -9.78
N ALA A 73 10.09 2.08 -8.85
CA ALA A 73 8.92 2.01 -7.99
C ALA A 73 9.17 2.76 -6.68
N ILE A 74 10.33 2.54 -6.07
CA ILE A 74 10.76 3.24 -4.86
C ILE A 74 12.17 3.80 -5.08
N VAL A 75 12.36 5.06 -4.70
CA VAL A 75 13.67 5.73 -4.68
C VAL A 75 13.91 6.19 -3.25
N GLN A 76 14.90 5.60 -2.59
CA GLN A 76 15.31 5.96 -1.24
C GLN A 76 16.52 6.89 -1.31
N LEU A 77 16.38 8.04 -0.66
CA LEU A 77 17.45 9.01 -0.47
C LEU A 77 18.05 8.80 0.91
N TRP A 78 19.35 8.54 0.98
CA TRP A 78 20.08 8.36 2.25
C TRP A 78 20.52 9.69 2.87
N SER A 79 20.58 10.74 2.05
CA SER A 79 20.91 12.08 2.48
C SER A 79 20.15 13.11 1.65
N HIS A 80 20.25 14.38 2.07
CA HIS A 80 19.75 15.52 1.31
C HIS A 80 20.67 15.95 0.17
N ARG A 81 21.85 15.31 0.03
CA ARG A 81 22.87 15.67 -0.95
C ARG A 81 22.57 15.01 -2.28
N VAL A 82 22.63 15.80 -3.35
CA VAL A 82 22.34 15.31 -4.71
C VAL A 82 23.42 14.35 -5.21
N GLU A 83 24.64 14.46 -4.69
CA GLU A 83 25.77 13.61 -5.10
C GLU A 83 25.71 12.20 -4.51
N ASP A 84 24.97 12.00 -3.42
CA ASP A 84 24.85 10.71 -2.77
C ASP A 84 23.88 9.83 -3.59
N PRO A 85 24.34 8.68 -4.13
CA PRO A 85 23.51 7.88 -5.00
C PRO A 85 22.31 7.31 -4.23
N PRO A 86 21.09 7.37 -4.82
CA PRO A 86 19.92 6.77 -4.21
C PRO A 86 19.96 5.25 -4.31
N THR A 87 19.27 4.56 -3.39
CA THR A 87 18.88 3.17 -3.62
C THR A 87 17.56 3.16 -4.38
N THR A 88 17.51 2.44 -5.50
CA THR A 88 16.30 2.34 -6.32
C THR A 88 15.82 0.89 -6.35
N LEU A 89 14.53 0.72 -6.11
CA LEU A 89 13.81 -0.53 -6.32
C LEU A 89 12.95 -0.38 -7.58
N SER A 90 13.21 -1.21 -8.60
CA SER A 90 12.37 -1.27 -9.79
C SER A 90 11.01 -1.90 -9.49
N TYR A 91 10.01 -1.68 -10.35
CA TYR A 91 8.70 -2.34 -10.21
C TYR A 91 8.80 -3.87 -10.18
N ARG A 92 9.68 -4.45 -11.01
CA ARG A 92 9.92 -5.90 -11.01
C ARG A 92 10.45 -6.39 -9.66
N GLU A 93 11.45 -5.71 -9.10
CA GLU A 93 12.01 -6.09 -7.80
C GLU A 93 11.02 -5.85 -6.65
N PHE A 94 10.20 -4.80 -6.77
CA PHE A 94 9.17 -4.50 -5.79
C PHE A 94 8.08 -5.58 -5.74
N VAL A 95 7.55 -5.98 -6.89
CA VAL A 95 6.58 -7.10 -6.96
C VAL A 95 7.19 -8.39 -6.43
N ALA A 96 8.42 -8.72 -6.82
CA ALA A 96 9.11 -9.90 -6.29
C ALA A 96 9.27 -9.83 -4.76
N SER A 97 9.54 -8.66 -4.20
CA SER A 97 9.65 -8.46 -2.76
C SER A 97 8.30 -8.59 -2.05
N ILE A 98 7.22 -8.06 -2.64
CA ILE A 98 5.85 -8.21 -2.13
C ILE A 98 5.45 -9.68 -2.09
N GLU A 99 5.71 -10.45 -3.14
CA GLU A 99 5.38 -11.87 -3.22
C GLU A 99 6.11 -12.68 -2.15
N ARG A 100 7.41 -12.43 -1.99
CA ARG A 100 8.23 -13.06 -0.94
C ARG A 100 7.71 -12.74 0.45
N ALA A 101 7.43 -11.47 0.73
CA ALA A 101 6.88 -11.02 2.01
C ALA A 101 5.49 -11.61 2.28
N ALA A 102 4.61 -11.64 1.27
CA ALA A 102 3.28 -12.24 1.38
C ALA A 102 3.37 -13.74 1.71
N ASN A 103 4.26 -14.47 1.04
CA ASN A 103 4.51 -15.88 1.32
C ASN A 103 5.01 -16.09 2.76
N LEU A 104 5.95 -15.27 3.22
CA LEU A 104 6.44 -15.27 4.61
C LEU A 104 5.33 -15.02 5.63
N PHE A 105 4.48 -14.01 5.40
CA PHE A 105 3.40 -13.66 6.32
C PHE A 105 2.27 -14.68 6.31
N ARG A 106 2.02 -15.34 5.18
CA ARG A 106 1.08 -16.44 5.08
C ARG A 106 1.56 -17.67 5.83
N GLU A 107 2.83 -18.05 5.65
CA GLU A 107 3.47 -19.14 6.40
C GLU A 107 3.41 -18.86 7.90
N THR A 108 3.82 -17.64 8.30
CA THR A 108 3.80 -17.20 9.70
C THR A 108 2.40 -17.25 10.31
N ALA A 109 1.34 -17.12 9.53
CA ALA A 109 -0.02 -17.18 10.03
C ALA A 109 -0.50 -18.62 10.33
N GLU A 110 0.19 -19.66 9.86
CA GLU A 110 -0.10 -21.08 10.16
C GLU A 110 -1.58 -21.46 9.97
N GLY A 111 -2.20 -20.98 8.88
CA GLY A 111 -3.61 -21.24 8.57
C GLY A 111 -4.62 -20.33 9.27
N ALA A 112 -4.20 -19.52 10.25
CA ALA A 112 -5.01 -18.42 10.78
C ALA A 112 -5.06 -17.24 9.80
N PRO A 113 -6.00 -16.28 9.96
CA PRO A 113 -5.95 -15.01 9.25
C PRO A 113 -4.61 -14.29 9.49
N SER A 114 -3.93 -13.88 8.41
CA SER A 114 -2.67 -13.14 8.51
C SER A 114 -2.95 -11.67 8.82
N ALA A 115 -2.34 -11.17 9.89
CA ALA A 115 -2.37 -9.75 10.24
C ALA A 115 -0.97 -9.31 10.67
N VAL A 116 -0.44 -8.25 10.06
CA VAL A 116 0.96 -7.86 10.25
C VAL A 116 1.04 -6.42 10.73
N GLY A 117 1.56 -6.23 11.94
CA GLY A 117 1.95 -4.93 12.46
C GLY A 117 3.15 -4.37 11.70
N ILE A 118 3.08 -3.13 11.27
CA ILE A 118 4.19 -2.41 10.62
C ILE A 118 4.53 -1.20 11.49
N LEU A 119 5.56 -1.34 12.32
CA LEU A 119 6.08 -0.32 13.22
C LEU A 119 7.43 0.15 12.69
N LEU A 120 7.42 0.83 11.53
CA LEU A 120 8.61 1.26 10.82
C LEU A 120 8.54 2.77 10.49
N PRO A 121 9.70 3.44 10.37
CA PRO A 121 9.76 4.74 9.71
C PRO A 121 9.48 4.61 8.20
N MET A 122 9.56 5.72 7.47
CA MET A 122 9.43 5.72 6.01
C MET A 122 10.69 5.13 5.34
N VAL A 123 10.76 3.81 5.29
CA VAL A 123 11.78 3.02 4.58
C VAL A 123 11.13 2.07 3.56
N PRO A 124 11.83 1.65 2.49
CA PRO A 124 11.27 0.75 1.48
C PRO A 124 10.68 -0.54 2.05
N GLU A 125 11.30 -1.10 3.09
CA GLU A 125 10.84 -2.29 3.81
C GLU A 125 9.44 -2.11 4.39
N GLY A 126 9.09 -0.88 4.79
CA GLY A 126 7.74 -0.53 5.23
C GLY A 126 6.71 -0.72 4.14
N MET A 127 7.02 -0.33 2.90
CA MET A 127 6.14 -0.54 1.74
C MET A 127 6.07 -2.02 1.35
N ILE A 128 7.20 -2.72 1.34
CA ILE A 128 7.26 -4.16 1.07
C ILE A 128 6.42 -4.94 2.09
N ALA A 129 6.60 -4.66 3.39
CA ALA A 129 5.85 -5.28 4.47
C ALA A 129 4.35 -4.95 4.37
N THR A 130 4.00 -3.69 4.10
CA THR A 130 2.60 -3.26 3.96
C THR A 130 1.89 -4.02 2.85
N TRP A 131 2.44 -4.04 1.64
CA TRP A 131 1.77 -4.69 0.51
C TRP A 131 1.89 -6.21 0.55
N GLY A 132 2.98 -6.76 1.09
CA GLY A 132 3.08 -8.19 1.38
C GLY A 132 1.99 -8.64 2.37
N ALA A 133 1.79 -7.87 3.45
CA ALA A 133 0.77 -8.16 4.46
C ALA A 133 -0.64 -8.04 3.90
N ALA A 134 -0.94 -6.96 3.16
CA ALA A 134 -2.21 -6.76 2.48
C ALA A 134 -2.51 -7.86 1.43
N THR A 135 -1.47 -8.47 0.85
CA THR A 135 -1.63 -9.59 -0.08
C THR A 135 -1.89 -10.91 0.64
N ALA A 136 -1.27 -11.13 1.82
CA ALA A 136 -1.44 -12.33 2.63
C ALA A 136 -2.70 -12.32 3.51
N GLY A 137 -3.21 -11.13 3.81
CA GLY A 137 -4.30 -10.83 4.73
C GLY A 137 -4.39 -9.32 4.97
N VAL A 138 -4.10 -8.86 6.19
CA VAL A 138 -4.28 -7.46 6.60
C VAL A 138 -2.97 -6.81 7.06
N ALA A 139 -2.66 -5.64 6.52
CA ALA A 139 -1.63 -4.74 7.02
C ALA A 139 -2.15 -3.91 8.21
N VAL A 140 -1.31 -3.70 9.22
CA VAL A 140 -1.63 -2.87 10.39
C VAL A 140 -0.51 -1.86 10.60
N PRO A 141 -0.53 -0.71 9.91
CA PRO A 141 0.43 0.36 10.16
C PRO A 141 0.27 0.88 11.58
N VAL A 142 1.36 0.90 12.35
CA VAL A 142 1.39 1.38 13.73
C VAL A 142 2.29 2.60 13.81
N ASN A 143 1.80 3.66 14.48
CA ASN A 143 2.62 4.85 14.68
C ASN A 143 3.83 4.50 15.57
N PRO A 144 5.08 4.73 15.10
CA PRO A 144 6.30 4.40 15.84
C PRO A 144 6.46 5.16 17.16
N TYR A 145 5.72 6.25 17.38
CA TYR A 145 5.80 7.06 18.60
C TYR A 145 4.82 6.62 19.70
N LEU A 146 4.15 5.48 19.54
CA LEU A 146 3.25 4.95 20.56
C LEU A 146 4.01 4.18 21.63
N GLU A 147 3.54 4.32 22.88
CA GLU A 147 4.01 3.52 24.01
C GLU A 147 3.68 2.04 23.84
N ALA A 148 4.44 1.18 24.51
CA ALA A 148 4.38 -0.28 24.40
C ALA A 148 2.97 -0.85 24.57
N ASP A 149 2.24 -0.37 25.59
CA ASP A 149 0.91 -0.84 25.90
C ASP A 149 -0.10 -0.49 24.80
N ALA A 150 0.05 0.67 24.16
CA ALA A 150 -0.79 1.08 23.04
C ALA A 150 -0.49 0.23 21.80
N VAL A 151 0.80 -0.05 21.53
CA VAL A 151 1.21 -0.98 20.47
C VAL A 151 0.62 -2.37 20.72
N ALA A 152 0.77 -2.91 21.93
CA ALA A 152 0.22 -4.21 22.30
C ALA A 152 -1.31 -4.25 22.19
N ALA A 153 -2.01 -3.19 22.60
CA ALA A 153 -3.46 -3.09 22.46
C ALA A 153 -3.91 -3.12 20.99
N ILE A 154 -3.20 -2.43 20.10
CA ILE A 154 -3.46 -2.46 18.64
C ILE A 154 -3.21 -3.87 18.08
N LEU A 155 -2.08 -4.49 18.41
CA LEU A 155 -1.74 -5.82 17.90
C LEU A 155 -2.74 -6.88 18.39
N ASN A 156 -3.20 -6.79 19.65
CA ASN A 156 -4.27 -7.64 20.16
C ASN A 156 -5.61 -7.38 19.47
N ALA A 157 -6.01 -6.11 19.30
CA ALA A 157 -7.27 -5.76 18.63
C ALA A 157 -7.32 -6.22 17.16
N THR A 158 -6.16 -6.41 16.53
CA THR A 158 -6.03 -6.88 15.15
C THR A 158 -5.72 -8.36 15.03
N SER A 159 -5.49 -9.07 16.15
CA SER A 159 -4.98 -10.44 16.19
C SER A 159 -3.70 -10.61 15.36
N ALA A 160 -2.77 -9.66 15.46
CA ALA A 160 -1.54 -9.66 14.68
C ALA A 160 -0.74 -10.95 14.88
N THR A 161 -0.34 -11.56 13.76
CA THR A 161 0.49 -12.77 13.71
C THR A 161 1.97 -12.46 13.56
N ALA A 162 2.30 -11.29 13.01
CA ALA A 162 3.67 -10.82 12.87
C ALA A 162 3.79 -9.31 13.16
N LEU A 163 4.99 -8.87 13.53
CA LEU A 163 5.38 -7.47 13.66
C LEU A 163 6.66 -7.23 12.88
N VAL A 164 6.69 -6.21 12.02
CA VAL A 164 7.89 -5.71 11.36
C VAL A 164 8.29 -4.38 11.99
N THR A 165 9.53 -4.27 12.46
CA THR A 165 10.05 -3.06 13.13
C THR A 165 11.57 -2.93 12.98
N THR A 166 12.20 -1.92 13.59
CA THR A 166 13.67 -1.79 13.67
C THR A 166 14.16 -2.19 15.08
N PRO A 167 15.45 -2.58 15.25
CA PRO A 167 16.03 -2.81 16.57
C PRO A 167 15.81 -1.64 17.53
N ASP A 168 16.06 -0.41 17.07
CA ASP A 168 15.88 0.79 17.89
C ASP A 168 14.45 0.96 18.39
N GLN A 169 13.46 0.79 17.51
CA GLN A 169 12.04 0.86 17.90
C GLN A 169 11.65 -0.29 18.82
N PHE A 170 12.18 -1.48 18.55
CA PHE A 170 11.94 -2.65 19.39
C PHE A 170 12.46 -2.45 20.82
N ASP A 171 13.64 -1.85 20.96
CA ASP A 171 14.29 -1.58 22.24
C ASP A 171 13.67 -0.38 22.97
N GLN A 172 13.34 0.70 22.25
CA GLN A 172 12.71 1.91 22.80
C GLN A 172 11.32 1.61 23.35
N VAL A 173 10.52 0.85 22.61
CA VAL A 173 9.16 0.47 23.00
C VAL A 173 9.16 -0.71 23.99
N ARG A 174 10.34 -1.13 24.50
CA ARG A 174 10.48 -2.20 25.52
C ARG A 174 9.71 -3.47 25.16
N LEU A 175 9.70 -3.84 23.88
CA LEU A 175 8.88 -4.95 23.35
C LEU A 175 9.37 -6.34 23.75
N ALA A 176 10.36 -6.45 24.65
CA ALA A 176 10.79 -7.72 25.22
C ALA A 176 9.62 -8.52 25.84
N GLY A 177 8.59 -7.84 26.37
CA GLY A 177 7.37 -8.45 26.89
C GLY A 177 6.23 -8.60 25.86
N LEU A 178 6.39 -8.10 24.64
CA LEU A 178 5.30 -8.00 23.67
C LEU A 178 4.72 -9.36 23.27
N ARG A 179 5.58 -10.37 23.13
CA ARG A 179 5.14 -11.75 22.85
C ARG A 179 4.24 -12.31 23.95
N ALA A 180 4.50 -11.96 25.21
CA ALA A 180 3.63 -12.37 26.31
C ALA A 180 2.31 -11.58 26.33
N ALA A 181 2.35 -10.30 25.93
CA ALA A 181 1.18 -9.44 25.88
C ALA A 181 0.28 -9.68 24.66
N VAL A 182 0.80 -10.26 23.56
CA VAL A 182 0.08 -10.52 22.32
C VAL A 182 0.21 -12.00 21.95
N PRO A 183 -0.67 -12.89 22.47
CA PRO A 183 -0.54 -14.33 22.29
C PRO A 183 -0.63 -14.82 20.83
N THR A 184 -1.21 -14.01 19.93
CA THR A 184 -1.28 -14.32 18.50
C THR A 184 0.03 -14.04 17.76
N LEU A 185 0.94 -13.26 18.36
CA LEU A 185 2.16 -12.79 17.72
C LEU A 185 3.22 -13.90 17.66
N ARG A 186 3.43 -14.46 16.48
CA ARG A 186 4.36 -15.58 16.25
C ARG A 186 5.76 -15.09 15.88
N ARG A 187 5.87 -14.09 15.00
CA ARG A 187 7.16 -13.52 14.58
C ARG A 187 7.29 -12.02 14.80
N ILE A 188 8.49 -11.63 15.22
CA ILE A 188 8.99 -10.26 15.15
C ILE A 188 10.13 -10.28 14.14
N LEU A 189 10.06 -9.36 13.16
CA LEU A 189 11.01 -9.20 12.08
C LEU A 189 11.65 -7.82 12.20
N LEU A 190 12.97 -7.78 12.21
CA LEU A 190 13.77 -6.58 12.42
C LEU A 190 14.42 -6.17 11.09
N VAL A 191 14.11 -4.95 10.65
CA VAL A 191 14.80 -4.25 9.56
C VAL A 191 16.14 -3.74 10.08
N ASP A 192 17.18 -3.77 9.25
CA ASP A 192 18.56 -3.39 9.61
C ASP A 192 19.18 -4.22 10.75
N ALA A 193 18.86 -5.52 10.80
CA ALA A 193 19.40 -6.46 11.79
C ALA A 193 20.13 -7.65 11.15
N PRO A 194 21.16 -7.44 10.31
CA PRO A 194 21.81 -8.50 9.55
C PRO A 194 22.39 -9.59 10.46
N GLY A 195 22.12 -10.86 10.11
CA GLY A 195 22.60 -12.02 10.85
C GLY A 195 21.84 -12.33 12.15
N SER A 196 20.86 -11.50 12.52
CA SER A 196 19.91 -11.80 13.58
C SER A 196 18.98 -12.95 13.18
N PRO A 197 18.53 -13.81 14.11
CA PRO A 197 17.43 -14.74 13.83
C PRO A 197 16.11 -14.01 13.49
N HIS A 198 16.04 -12.71 13.75
CA HIS A 198 14.91 -11.85 13.41
C HIS A 198 15.11 -11.03 12.14
N ASP A 199 16.20 -11.22 11.40
CA ASP A 199 16.51 -10.46 10.17
C ASP A 199 15.36 -10.52 9.16
N CYS A 200 14.70 -9.38 8.94
CA CYS A 200 13.57 -9.25 8.04
C CYS A 200 13.96 -9.52 6.59
N ALA A 201 15.09 -9.00 6.15
CA ALA A 201 15.55 -9.14 4.77
C ALA A 201 15.89 -10.59 4.45
N ALA A 202 16.61 -11.27 5.35
CA ALA A 202 16.92 -12.69 5.20
C ALA A 202 15.64 -13.56 5.21
N ALA A 203 14.69 -13.28 6.11
CA ALA A 203 13.43 -14.01 6.17
C ALA A 203 12.59 -13.86 4.89
N ILE A 204 12.51 -12.65 4.32
CA ILE A 204 11.82 -12.40 3.04
C ILE A 204 12.57 -13.12 1.91
N ALA A 205 13.90 -12.99 1.83
CA ALA A 205 14.70 -13.60 0.78
C ALA A 205 14.62 -15.14 0.73
N ALA A 206 14.33 -15.79 1.86
CA ALA A 206 14.16 -17.25 1.92
C ALA A 206 12.89 -17.78 1.24
N HIS A 207 11.92 -16.91 0.92
CA HIS A 207 10.66 -17.30 0.29
C HIS A 207 10.72 -17.14 -1.23
N PRO A 208 9.93 -17.90 -2.02
CA PRO A 208 9.96 -17.77 -3.47
C PRO A 208 9.36 -16.43 -3.95
N ALA A 209 9.90 -15.93 -5.06
CA ALA A 209 9.30 -14.86 -5.89
C ALA A 209 8.76 -15.44 -7.21
N GLY A 210 8.01 -14.63 -7.95
CA GLY A 210 7.37 -14.96 -9.22
C GLY A 210 6.04 -15.70 -9.07
N ARG A 211 5.63 -16.01 -7.83
CA ARG A 211 4.32 -16.58 -7.49
C ARG A 211 4.03 -16.48 -6.00
N LEU A 212 2.75 -16.44 -5.67
CA LEU A 212 2.26 -16.68 -4.30
C LEU A 212 2.16 -18.19 -4.05
N THR A 213 2.47 -18.63 -2.83
CA THR A 213 2.35 -20.03 -2.38
C THR A 213 0.95 -20.38 -1.87
N PHE A 214 0.03 -19.42 -1.98
CA PHE A 214 -1.38 -19.52 -1.59
C PHE A 214 -2.24 -18.79 -2.63
N ALA A 215 -3.54 -19.08 -2.66
CA ALA A 215 -4.49 -18.29 -3.43
C ALA A 215 -4.84 -17.01 -2.64
N PRO A 216 -4.47 -15.80 -3.11
CA PRO A 216 -4.90 -14.56 -2.47
C PRO A 216 -6.41 -14.34 -2.68
N SER A 217 -6.98 -13.42 -1.91
CA SER A 217 -8.35 -12.96 -2.16
C SER A 217 -8.43 -12.31 -3.54
N ALA A 218 -9.52 -12.57 -4.27
CA ALA A 218 -9.89 -11.84 -5.47
C ALA A 218 -11.10 -10.91 -5.22
N ASP A 219 -11.60 -10.88 -3.98
CA ASP A 219 -12.73 -10.05 -3.59
C ASP A 219 -12.27 -8.60 -3.37
N PRO A 220 -12.73 -7.62 -4.18
CA PRO A 220 -12.37 -6.21 -4.01
C PRO A 220 -12.85 -5.61 -2.68
N ASP A 221 -13.81 -6.25 -2.00
CA ASP A 221 -14.36 -5.82 -0.72
C ASP A 221 -13.69 -6.53 0.49
N ALA A 222 -12.70 -7.41 0.23
CA ALA A 222 -11.88 -7.98 1.28
C ALA A 222 -11.02 -6.90 1.96
N GLU A 223 -10.93 -6.98 3.29
CA GLU A 223 -10.14 -6.08 4.12
C GLU A 223 -8.64 -6.29 3.89
N VAL A 224 -7.91 -5.20 3.66
CA VAL A 224 -6.46 -5.21 3.38
C VAL A 224 -5.64 -4.44 4.39
N MET A 225 -6.28 -3.52 5.10
CA MET A 225 -5.61 -2.66 6.05
C MET A 225 -6.51 -2.28 7.22
N ARG A 226 -5.94 -2.31 8.43
CA ARG A 226 -6.53 -1.76 9.64
C ARG A 226 -5.68 -0.60 10.10
N MET A 227 -6.19 0.62 9.96
CA MET A 227 -5.50 1.83 10.42
C MET A 227 -5.98 2.19 11.82
N PRO A 228 -5.11 2.11 12.84
CA PRO A 228 -5.41 2.62 14.17
C PRO A 228 -5.56 4.14 14.12
N THR A 229 -6.63 4.64 14.72
CA THR A 229 -6.88 6.08 14.86
C THR A 229 -6.92 6.43 16.35
N GLY A 230 -6.22 7.52 16.69
CA GLY A 230 -6.22 8.06 18.04
C GLY A 230 -7.56 8.73 18.34
N GLY A 231 -8.28 8.19 19.32
CA GLY A 231 -9.40 8.88 19.98
C GLY A 231 -9.08 9.05 21.46
N THR A 232 -9.65 10.07 22.10
CA THR A 232 -9.49 10.36 23.55
C THR A 232 -10.08 9.29 24.49
N THR A 233 -10.63 8.19 23.96
CA THR A 233 -11.45 7.21 24.66
C THR A 233 -10.71 5.93 25.09
N GLY A 234 -9.38 5.95 25.16
CA GLY A 234 -8.57 4.87 25.74
C GLY A 234 -8.23 3.69 24.82
N ALA A 235 -9.21 3.06 24.17
CA ALA A 235 -8.98 1.93 23.25
C ALA A 235 -8.82 2.38 21.77
N PRO A 236 -7.91 1.77 20.99
CA PRO A 236 -7.67 2.15 19.60
C PRO A 236 -8.89 1.84 18.72
N LYS A 237 -9.33 2.82 17.93
CA LYS A 237 -10.35 2.62 16.89
C LYS A 237 -9.67 2.20 15.59
N LEU A 238 -10.15 1.15 14.95
CA LEU A 238 -9.58 0.62 13.71
C LEU A 238 -10.45 0.99 12.52
N VAL A 239 -9.92 1.84 11.64
CA VAL A 239 -10.51 2.08 10.32
C VAL A 239 -10.13 0.91 9.43
N ARG A 240 -11.13 0.26 8.84
CA ARG A 240 -10.95 -0.89 7.95
C ARG A 240 -10.98 -0.40 6.51
N MET A 241 -9.97 -0.78 5.73
CA MET A 241 -9.90 -0.47 4.30
C MET A 241 -9.97 -1.78 3.51
N THR A 242 -10.67 -1.74 2.38
CA THR A 242 -10.74 -2.86 1.43
C THR A 242 -9.79 -2.63 0.25
N HIS A 243 -9.66 -3.60 -0.65
CA HIS A 243 -8.94 -3.37 -1.91
C HIS A 243 -9.55 -2.22 -2.73
N ARG A 244 -10.88 -2.05 -2.67
CA ARG A 244 -11.58 -0.97 -3.38
C ARG A 244 -11.28 0.41 -2.80
N GLY A 245 -11.10 0.52 -1.48
CA GLY A 245 -10.91 1.79 -0.76
C GLY A 245 -11.93 1.96 0.34
#